data_AF-A0AAV1K4N5-F1
#
_entry.id   AF-A0AAV1K4N5-F1
#
_cell.length_a   1.000
_cell.length_b   1.000
_cell.length_c   1.000
_cell.angle_alpha   90.00
_cell.angle_beta   90.00
_cell.angle_gamma   90.00
#
_symmetry.space_group_name_H-M   'P 1'
#
loop_
_entity.id
_entity.type
_entity.pdbx_description
1 polymer ?
#
loop_
_entity_poly.entity_id
_entity_poly.type
_entity_poly.pdbx_seq_one_letter_code
_entity_poly.pdbx_strand_id
1 'polypeptide(L)'
;MGLDIGSEVWLSDIIEDLNAICTEVDEKLENNKKQRKMCKRRIELESQHEALNQQLSELCRRHDDLDKVCEMVKTRLTIAESDQNKLENSRELFQIAKELTGIRIDFAFSSEHPDIAKGYIKNQAKRLLEPFEMKHNSDALWDQIATIFDVNDSENRPLNRQ
;
A
#
# COMPACT_ATOMS: atom_id res chain seq x y z
N MET A 1 102.83 -34.43 7.30
CA MET A 1 102.54 -33.57 6.13
C MET A 1 101.12 -33.07 6.30
N GLY A 2 100.96 -31.76 6.47
CA GLY A 2 99.70 -31.13 6.86
C GLY A 2 98.75 -31.02 5.68
N LEU A 3 97.48 -31.39 5.92
CA LEU A 3 96.38 -31.18 4.99
C LEU A 3 95.76 -29.81 5.28
N ASP A 4 95.83 -28.96 4.25
CA ASP A 4 94.67 -28.30 3.64
C ASP A 4 93.73 -27.48 4.54
N ILE A 5 94.22 -26.32 5.00
CA ILE A 5 93.41 -25.28 5.68
C ILE A 5 92.76 -24.34 4.66
N GLY A 6 93.24 -24.34 3.40
CA GLY A 6 92.74 -23.46 2.35
C GLY A 6 91.45 -23.94 1.70
N SER A 7 91.19 -25.27 1.68
CA SER A 7 90.01 -25.83 1.02
C SER A 7 88.72 -25.78 1.86
N GLU A 8 88.80 -25.63 3.17
CA GLU A 8 87.61 -25.55 4.04
C GLU A 8 87.00 -24.15 4.11
N VAL A 9 87.82 -23.10 3.91
CA VAL A 9 87.36 -21.69 4.04
C VAL A 9 86.46 -21.27 2.89
N TRP A 10 86.86 -21.51 1.63
CA TRP A 10 86.04 -21.12 0.46
C TRP A 10 84.72 -21.90 0.39
N LEU A 11 84.69 -23.13 0.91
CA LEU A 11 83.46 -23.91 1.00
C LEU A 11 82.51 -23.33 2.05
N SER A 12 83.04 -22.84 3.17
CA SER A 12 82.25 -22.15 4.20
C SER A 12 81.62 -20.87 3.67
N ASP A 13 82.40 -20.05 2.95
CA ASP A 13 81.91 -18.80 2.34
C ASP A 13 80.76 -19.06 1.35
N ILE A 14 80.91 -20.08 0.49
CA ILE A 14 79.83 -20.48 -0.44
C ILE A 14 78.57 -20.96 0.29
N ILE A 15 78.72 -21.70 1.39
CA ILE A 15 77.59 -22.17 2.17
C ILE A 15 76.87 -20.99 2.84
N GLU A 16 77.62 -20.01 3.37
CA GLU A 16 77.04 -18.79 3.94
C GLU A 16 76.29 -17.96 2.90
N ASP A 17 76.88 -17.74 1.72
CA ASP A 17 76.24 -17.03 0.61
C ASP A 17 74.97 -17.75 0.15
N LEU A 18 75.01 -19.08 0.03
CA LEU A 18 73.84 -19.87 -0.36
C LEU A 18 72.72 -19.76 0.68
N ASN A 19 73.06 -19.84 1.97
CA ASN A 19 72.10 -19.70 3.06
C ASN A 19 71.49 -18.29 3.12
N ALA A 20 72.29 -17.25 2.86
CA ALA A 20 71.82 -15.87 2.77
C ALA A 20 70.83 -15.71 1.62
N ILE A 21 71.15 -16.24 0.43
CA ILE A 21 70.26 -16.24 -0.73
C ILE A 21 68.96 -17.01 -0.45
N CYS A 22 69.05 -18.20 0.15
CA CYS A 22 67.87 -18.99 0.53
C CYS A 22 66.97 -18.20 1.49
N THR A 23 67.55 -17.55 2.50
CA THR A 23 66.81 -16.72 3.47
C THR A 23 66.12 -15.55 2.77
N GLU A 24 66.82 -14.83 1.89
CA GLU A 24 66.25 -13.72 1.13
C GLU A 24 65.10 -14.16 0.22
N VAL A 25 65.24 -15.32 -0.44
CA VAL A 25 64.20 -15.90 -1.28
C VAL A 25 62.97 -16.28 -0.46
N ASP A 26 63.16 -16.90 0.71
CA ASP A 26 62.07 -17.27 1.61
C ASP A 26 61.32 -16.04 2.15
N GLU A 27 62.04 -14.99 2.55
CA GLU A 27 61.44 -13.73 2.98
C GLU A 27 60.65 -13.06 1.85
N LYS A 28 61.21 -13.01 0.64
CA LYS A 28 60.52 -12.48 -0.55
C LYS A 28 59.28 -13.30 -0.88
N LEU A 29 59.35 -14.63 -0.77
CA LEU A 29 58.23 -15.53 -1.01
C LEU A 29 57.11 -15.29 0.01
N GLU A 30 57.44 -15.17 1.29
CA GLU A 30 56.46 -14.95 2.35
C GLU A 30 55.80 -13.57 2.25
N ASN A 31 56.57 -12.54 1.92
CA ASN A 31 56.04 -11.21 1.64
C ASN A 31 55.10 -11.22 0.43
N ASN A 32 55.45 -11.93 -0.66
CA ASN A 32 54.58 -12.05 -1.82
C ASN A 32 53.28 -12.79 -1.48
N LYS A 33 53.33 -13.87 -0.69
CA LYS A 33 52.14 -14.58 -0.20
C LYS A 33 51.22 -13.68 0.61
N LYS A 34 51.76 -12.86 1.51
CA LYS A 34 50.99 -11.89 2.30
C LYS A 34 50.33 -10.84 1.41
N GLN A 35 51.07 -10.26 0.46
CA GLN A 35 50.52 -9.29 -0.50
C GLN A 35 49.40 -9.88 -1.35
N ARG A 36 49.55 -11.12 -1.85
CA ARG A 36 48.48 -11.80 -2.60
C ARG A 36 47.22 -12.01 -1.77
N LYS A 37 47.35 -12.41 -0.50
CA LYS A 37 46.21 -12.56 0.41
C LYS A 37 45.49 -11.22 0.65
N MET A 38 46.24 -10.14 0.87
CA MET A 38 45.68 -8.81 1.04
C MET A 38 44.97 -8.31 -0.23
N CYS A 39 45.57 -8.54 -1.40
CA CYS A 39 44.97 -8.16 -2.67
C CYS A 39 43.65 -8.91 -2.94
N LYS A 40 43.61 -10.22 -2.68
CA LYS A 40 42.38 -11.02 -2.78
C LYS A 40 41.27 -10.49 -1.88
N ARG A 41 41.59 -10.25 -0.60
CA ARG A 41 40.62 -9.68 0.36
C ARG A 41 40.12 -8.30 -0.07
N ARG A 42 41.00 -7.46 -0.63
CA ARG A 42 40.61 -6.14 -1.14
C ARG A 42 39.62 -6.26 -2.29
N ILE A 43 39.91 -7.14 -3.27
CA ILE A 43 39.02 -7.38 -4.42
C ILE A 43 37.65 -7.92 -3.95
N GLU A 44 37.64 -8.84 -3.00
CA GLU A 44 36.40 -9.37 -2.42
C GLU A 44 35.56 -8.27 -1.75
N LEU A 45 36.20 -7.39 -0.97
CA LEU A 45 35.53 -6.26 -0.33
C LEU A 45 35.02 -5.22 -1.34
N GLU A 46 35.82 -4.88 -2.35
CA GLU A 46 35.41 -3.97 -3.42
C GLU A 46 34.20 -4.52 -4.19
N SER A 47 34.19 -5.81 -4.49
CA SER A 47 33.06 -6.47 -5.14
C SER A 47 31.80 -6.47 -4.28
N GLN A 48 31.93 -6.68 -2.97
CA GLN A 48 30.78 -6.62 -2.05
C GLN A 48 30.25 -5.19 -1.95
N HIS A 49 31.13 -4.20 -1.84
CA HIS A 49 30.76 -2.79 -1.77
C HIS A 49 29.98 -2.34 -3.02
N GLU A 50 30.42 -2.77 -4.20
CA GLU A 50 29.73 -2.47 -5.46
C GLU A 50 28.33 -3.11 -5.51
N ALA A 51 28.20 -4.36 -5.08
CA ALA A 51 26.89 -5.04 -5.00
C ALA A 51 25.93 -4.33 -4.02
N LEU A 52 26.43 -3.89 -2.86
CA LEU A 52 25.68 -3.10 -1.88
C LEU A 52 25.23 -1.76 -2.44
N ASN A 53 26.09 -1.05 -3.19
CA ASN A 53 25.73 0.21 -3.85
C ASN A 53 24.62 0.04 -4.90
N GLN A 54 24.68 -1.05 -5.67
CA GLN A 54 23.63 -1.37 -6.64
C GLN A 54 22.29 -1.64 -5.96
N GLN A 55 22.29 -2.42 -4.86
CA GLN A 55 21.09 -2.66 -4.05
C GLN A 55 20.54 -1.38 -3.44
N LEU A 56 21.41 -0.49 -2.93
CA LEU A 56 21.00 0.79 -2.36
C LEU A 56 20.34 1.68 -3.42
N SER A 57 20.93 1.78 -4.60
CA SER A 57 20.37 2.54 -5.73
C SER A 57 19.00 2.02 -6.14
N GLU A 58 18.82 0.70 -6.19
CA GLU A 58 17.53 0.09 -6.49
C GLU A 58 16.48 0.38 -5.40
N LEU A 59 16.87 0.29 -4.12
CA LEU A 59 15.99 0.63 -2.99
C LEU A 59 15.57 2.10 -3.02
N CYS A 60 16.49 3.03 -3.30
CA CYS A 60 16.18 4.45 -3.48
C CYS A 60 15.14 4.64 -4.59
N ARG A 61 15.33 4.00 -5.75
CA ARG A 61 14.36 4.11 -6.85
C ARG A 61 12.99 3.57 -6.48
N ARG A 62 12.93 2.41 -5.80
CA ARG A 62 11.67 1.83 -5.33
C ARG A 62 10.99 2.71 -4.29
N HIS A 63 11.76 3.38 -3.43
CA HIS A 63 11.22 4.35 -2.47
C HIS A 63 10.59 5.55 -3.19
N ASP A 64 11.28 6.14 -4.17
CA ASP A 64 10.74 7.27 -4.95
C ASP A 64 9.46 6.89 -5.70
N ASP A 65 9.39 5.67 -6.25
CA ASP A 65 8.19 5.17 -6.93
C ASP A 65 7.03 4.97 -5.94
N LEU A 66 7.32 4.48 -4.73
CA LEU A 66 6.31 4.30 -3.68
C LEU A 66 5.78 5.64 -3.17
N ASP A 67 6.64 6.65 -3.03
CA ASP A 67 6.25 8.01 -2.66
C ASP A 67 5.33 8.63 -3.72
N LYS A 68 5.64 8.48 -5.00
CA LYS A 68 4.75 8.93 -6.09
C LYS A 68 3.38 8.26 -6.02
N VAL A 69 3.33 6.95 -5.79
CA VAL A 69 2.06 6.22 -5.65
C VAL A 69 1.30 6.71 -4.42
N CYS A 70 1.99 6.93 -3.30
CA CYS A 70 1.39 7.45 -2.07
C CYS A 70 0.77 8.84 -2.30
N GLU A 71 1.46 9.74 -2.99
CA GLU A 71 0.93 11.06 -3.35
C GLU A 71 -0.24 10.97 -4.35
N MET A 72 -0.18 10.07 -5.32
CA MET A 72 -1.31 9.80 -6.21
C MET A 72 -2.54 9.28 -5.45
N VAL A 73 -2.34 8.43 -4.45
CA VAL A 73 -3.40 7.91 -3.61
C VAL A 73 -3.99 9.02 -2.72
N LYS A 74 -3.17 9.86 -2.09
CA LYS A 74 -3.64 11.01 -1.30
C LYS A 74 -4.47 11.99 -2.12
N THR A 75 -4.06 12.26 -3.36
CA THR A 75 -4.76 13.18 -4.27
C THR A 75 -6.01 12.58 -4.91
N ARG A 76 -6.10 11.26 -5.05
CA ARG A 76 -7.25 10.57 -5.64
C ARG A 76 -8.26 10.04 -4.62
N LEU A 77 -7.89 9.86 -3.35
CA LEU A 77 -8.79 9.42 -2.26
C LEU A 77 -9.48 10.57 -1.52
N THR A 78 -9.16 11.83 -1.80
CA THR A 78 -10.06 12.91 -1.41
C THR A 78 -11.35 12.72 -2.20
N ILE A 79 -12.48 12.53 -1.50
CA ILE A 79 -13.82 12.72 -2.07
C ILE A 79 -13.72 14.03 -2.84
N ALA A 80 -13.76 13.96 -4.17
CA ALA A 80 -13.66 15.17 -4.97
C ALA A 80 -14.75 16.12 -4.47
N GLU A 81 -14.49 17.42 -4.38
CA GLU A 81 -15.48 18.39 -3.94
C GLU A 81 -16.82 18.21 -4.69
N SER A 82 -16.74 17.80 -5.96
CA SER A 82 -17.88 17.38 -6.79
C SER A 82 -18.69 16.22 -6.19
N ASP A 83 -18.05 15.17 -5.67
CA ASP A 83 -18.74 14.02 -5.08
C ASP A 83 -19.30 14.36 -3.70
N GLN A 84 -18.64 15.23 -2.95
CA GLN A 84 -19.19 15.75 -1.69
C GLN A 84 -20.45 16.59 -1.95
N ASN A 85 -20.43 17.46 -2.96
CA ASN A 85 -21.61 18.23 -3.37
C ASN A 85 -22.75 17.34 -3.87
N LYS A 86 -22.47 16.26 -4.62
CA LYS A 86 -23.49 15.28 -5.03
C LYS A 86 -24.11 14.58 -3.82
N LEU A 87 -23.29 14.20 -2.83
CA LEU A 87 -23.77 13.55 -1.61
C LEU A 87 -24.65 14.50 -0.79
N GLU A 88 -24.25 15.75 -0.62
CA GLU A 88 -25.07 16.74 0.12
C GLU A 88 -26.38 17.03 -0.62
N ASN A 89 -26.33 17.24 -1.94
CA ASN A 89 -27.54 17.42 -2.75
C ASN A 89 -28.48 16.21 -2.66
N SER A 90 -27.94 14.98 -2.70
CA SER A 90 -28.75 13.77 -2.55
C SER A 90 -29.39 13.71 -1.17
N ARG A 91 -28.63 14.06 -0.12
CA ARG A 91 -29.13 14.11 1.26
C ARG A 91 -30.24 15.14 1.43
N GLU A 92 -30.08 16.35 0.90
CA GLU A 92 -31.11 17.39 0.90
C GLU A 92 -32.37 16.92 0.17
N LEU A 93 -32.23 16.32 -1.03
CA LEU A 93 -33.35 15.74 -1.77
C LEU A 93 -34.09 14.67 -0.98
N PHE A 94 -33.38 13.78 -0.28
CA PHE A 94 -34.00 12.77 0.58
C PHE A 94 -34.76 13.39 1.76
N GLN A 95 -34.21 14.44 2.37
CA GLN A 95 -34.87 15.14 3.47
C GLN A 95 -36.15 15.87 3.00
N ILE A 96 -36.09 16.53 1.85
CA ILE A 96 -37.26 17.17 1.22
C ILE A 96 -38.32 16.11 0.86
N ALA A 97 -37.91 15.01 0.23
CA ALA A 97 -38.83 13.91 -0.13
C ALA A 97 -39.52 13.33 1.11
N LYS A 98 -38.79 13.15 2.20
CA LYS A 98 -39.33 12.72 3.49
C LYS A 98 -40.35 13.71 4.05
N GLU A 99 -40.09 15.00 3.97
CA GLU A 99 -41.03 16.04 4.43
C GLU A 99 -42.31 16.09 3.59
N LEU A 100 -42.19 15.97 2.26
CA LEU A 100 -43.32 16.03 1.33
C LEU A 100 -44.21 14.78 1.39
N THR A 101 -43.61 13.61 1.55
CA THR A 101 -44.34 12.33 1.44
C THR A 101 -44.63 11.67 2.79
N GLY A 102 -43.94 12.09 3.86
CA GLY A 102 -43.95 11.39 5.14
C GLY A 102 -43.27 10.02 5.11
N ILE A 103 -42.65 9.63 3.99
CA ILE A 103 -41.98 8.34 3.83
C ILE A 103 -40.58 8.44 4.42
N ARG A 104 -40.21 7.48 5.26
CA ARG A 104 -38.87 7.34 5.79
C ARG A 104 -38.31 5.97 5.41
N ILE A 105 -37.24 6.00 4.65
CA ILE A 105 -36.43 4.83 4.34
C ILE A 105 -35.38 4.74 5.44
N ASP A 106 -35.39 3.64 6.20
CA ASP A 106 -34.32 3.37 7.14
C ASP A 106 -33.30 2.48 6.41
N PHE A 107 -32.15 3.07 6.07
CA PHE A 107 -31.08 2.37 5.34
C PHE A 107 -30.36 1.37 6.25
N ALA A 108 -31.04 0.27 6.59
CA ALA A 108 -30.39 -0.93 7.07
C ALA A 108 -29.91 -1.71 5.83
N PHE A 109 -28.73 -1.36 5.31
CA PHE A 109 -28.07 -2.19 4.32
C PHE A 109 -27.75 -3.54 4.99
N SER A 110 -28.51 -4.58 4.67
CA SER A 110 -28.20 -5.93 5.11
C SER A 110 -27.29 -6.58 4.07
N SER A 111 -26.10 -6.98 4.50
CA SER A 111 -25.12 -7.72 3.69
C SER A 111 -25.70 -9.00 3.06
N GLU A 112 -26.77 -9.55 3.64
CA GLU A 112 -27.43 -10.78 3.21
C GLU A 112 -28.45 -10.55 2.08
N HIS A 113 -29.01 -9.33 1.98
CA HIS A 113 -30.02 -8.96 0.99
C HIS A 113 -29.78 -7.53 0.47
N PRO A 114 -28.80 -7.31 -0.42
CA PRO A 114 -28.41 -5.99 -0.91
C PRO A 114 -29.53 -5.28 -1.70
N ASP A 115 -30.49 -6.05 -2.20
CA ASP A 115 -31.57 -5.54 -3.06
C ASP A 115 -32.86 -5.22 -2.30
N ILE A 116 -32.90 -5.31 -0.96
CA ILE A 116 -34.11 -5.07 -0.17
C ILE A 116 -34.02 -3.73 0.56
N ALA A 117 -34.97 -2.85 0.30
CA ALA A 117 -35.19 -1.60 1.02
C ALA A 117 -36.25 -1.78 2.11
N LYS A 118 -35.97 -1.27 3.32
CA LYS A 118 -36.89 -1.29 4.46
C LYS A 118 -37.17 0.12 4.96
N GLY A 119 -38.33 0.33 5.54
CA GLY A 119 -38.69 1.63 6.10
C GLY A 119 -40.11 1.68 6.60
N TYR A 120 -40.63 2.90 6.73
CA TYR A 120 -42.03 3.14 7.07
C TYR A 120 -42.60 4.36 6.35
N ILE A 121 -43.90 4.31 6.09
CA ILE A 121 -44.70 5.38 5.52
C ILE A 121 -45.49 6.01 6.66
N LYS A 122 -45.23 7.29 6.96
CA LYS A 122 -45.95 8.03 7.99
C LYS A 122 -47.06 8.85 7.35
N ASN A 123 -48.31 8.58 7.72
CA ASN A 123 -49.44 9.44 7.42
C ASN A 123 -49.83 10.24 8.67
N GLN A 124 -49.50 11.54 8.69
CA GLN A 124 -49.80 12.40 9.84
C GLN A 124 -51.29 12.64 10.03
N ALA A 125 -52.06 12.76 8.95
CA ALA A 125 -53.51 12.99 9.01
C ALA A 125 -54.23 11.82 9.67
N LYS A 126 -53.88 10.59 9.27
CA LYS A 126 -54.45 9.36 9.83
C LYS A 126 -53.75 8.87 11.11
N ARG A 127 -52.71 9.58 11.58
CA ARG A 127 -51.79 9.15 12.67
C ARG A 127 -51.29 7.71 12.49
N LEU A 128 -51.06 7.31 11.24
CA LEU A 128 -50.67 5.97 10.85
C LEU A 128 -49.17 5.90 10.54
N LEU A 129 -48.53 4.81 10.96
CA LEU A 129 -47.14 4.48 10.65
C LEU A 129 -47.10 3.05 10.11
N GLU A 130 -46.89 2.90 8.81
CA GLU A 130 -46.93 1.58 8.16
C GLU A 130 -45.54 1.15 7.72
N PRO A 131 -45.01 0.01 8.21
CA PRO A 131 -43.71 -0.50 7.79
C PRO A 131 -43.78 -1.12 6.39
N PHE A 132 -42.68 -1.09 5.66
CA PHE A 132 -42.53 -1.77 4.38
C PHE A 132 -41.16 -2.44 4.25
N GLU A 133 -41.14 -3.52 3.46
CA GLU A 133 -39.94 -4.25 3.05
C GLU A 133 -40.15 -4.70 1.60
N MET A 134 -39.32 -4.20 0.68
CA MET A 134 -39.50 -4.48 -0.75
C MET A 134 -38.18 -4.40 -1.52
N LYS A 135 -38.18 -4.92 -2.74
CA LYS A 135 -37.02 -4.79 -3.63
C LYS A 135 -36.75 -3.34 -4.00
N HIS A 136 -35.47 -2.98 -4.11
CA HIS A 136 -35.03 -1.68 -4.61
C HIS A 136 -35.64 -1.43 -6.00
N ASN A 137 -36.19 -0.23 -6.23
CA ASN A 137 -36.88 0.18 -7.47
C ASN A 137 -38.17 -0.59 -7.79
N SER A 138 -38.88 -1.10 -6.78
CA SER A 138 -40.21 -1.68 -7.00
C SER A 138 -41.30 -0.60 -7.09
N ASP A 139 -42.15 -0.69 -8.11
CA ASP A 139 -43.36 0.14 -8.21
C ASP A 139 -44.36 -0.11 -7.07
N ALA A 140 -44.20 -1.23 -6.35
CA ALA A 140 -45.03 -1.59 -5.20
C ALA A 140 -45.00 -0.54 -4.07
N LEU A 141 -43.94 0.28 -3.98
CA LEU A 141 -43.91 1.40 -3.03
C LEU A 141 -45.02 2.41 -3.34
N TRP A 142 -45.22 2.74 -4.61
CA TRP A 142 -46.21 3.72 -5.04
C TRP A 142 -47.63 3.21 -4.83
N ASP A 143 -47.88 1.92 -5.04
CA ASP A 143 -49.17 1.30 -4.74
C ASP A 143 -49.49 1.33 -3.23
N GLN A 144 -48.47 1.08 -2.39
CA GLN A 144 -48.63 1.12 -0.93
C GLN A 144 -48.87 2.56 -0.44
N ILE A 145 -48.16 3.54 -0.99
CA ILE A 145 -48.42 4.97 -0.76
C ILE A 145 -49.86 5.31 -1.18
N ALA A 146 -50.28 4.93 -2.39
CA ALA A 146 -51.62 5.22 -2.89
C ALA A 146 -52.70 4.62 -1.98
N THR A 147 -52.46 3.44 -1.41
CA THR A 147 -53.37 2.78 -0.45
C THR A 147 -53.43 3.53 0.89
N ILE A 148 -52.28 3.92 1.44
CA ILE A 148 -52.21 4.65 2.73
C ILE A 148 -52.84 6.04 2.63
N PHE A 149 -52.67 6.68 1.48
CA PHE A 149 -53.16 8.01 1.18
C PHE A 149 -54.44 7.99 0.32
N ASP A 150 -55.15 6.86 0.25
CA ASP A 150 -56.30 6.67 -0.65
C ASP A 150 -57.31 7.83 -0.56
N VAL A 151 -57.68 8.31 -1.75
CA VAL A 151 -58.29 9.60 -2.08
C VAL A 151 -59.82 9.58 -1.89
N ASN A 152 -60.35 8.47 -1.37
CA ASN A 152 -61.76 8.36 -0.97
C ASN A 152 -62.05 9.02 0.38
N ASP A 153 -61.03 9.48 1.12
CA ASP A 153 -61.22 10.48 2.17
C ASP A 153 -61.54 11.82 1.52
N SER A 154 -62.83 12.16 1.48
CA SER A 154 -63.36 13.43 0.99
C SER A 154 -62.83 14.67 1.71
N GLU A 155 -62.00 14.52 2.75
CA GLU A 155 -61.46 15.61 3.55
C GLU A 155 -60.31 16.38 2.87
N ASN A 156 -59.64 15.82 1.85
CA ASN A 156 -58.44 16.42 1.24
C ASN A 156 -58.60 16.84 -0.23
N ARG A 157 -59.82 17.21 -0.66
CA ARG A 157 -59.95 17.97 -1.92
C ARG A 157 -59.76 19.46 -1.64
N PRO A 158 -58.85 20.18 -2.34
CA PRO A 158 -58.88 21.64 -2.30
C PRO A 158 -60.26 22.11 -2.76
N LEU A 159 -60.87 23.00 -1.98
CA LEU A 159 -62.14 23.67 -2.25
C LEU A 159 -62.00 24.63 -3.45
N ASN A 160 -61.73 24.10 -4.63
CA ASN A 160 -61.86 24.89 -5.85
C ASN A 160 -63.31 24.77 -6.35
N ARG A 161 -64.18 25.55 -5.71
CA ARG A 161 -65.42 26.04 -6.30
C ARG A 161 -65.46 27.56 -6.15
N GLN A 162 -65.01 28.25 -7.19
CA GLN A 162 -65.65 29.43 -7.79
C GLN A 162 -64.96 29.77 -9.10
#